data_AF-A0AA91ETV1-F1
#
_entry.id   AF-A0AA91ETV1-F1
#
_cell.length_a   1.000
_cell.length_b   1.000
_cell.length_c   1.000
_cell.angle_alpha   90.00
_cell.angle_beta   90.00
_cell.angle_gamma   90.00
#
_symmetry.space_group_name_H-M   'P 1'
#
loop_
_entity.id
_entity.type
_entity.pdbx_description
1 polymer ?
#
loop_
_entity_poly.entity_id
_entity_poly.type
_entity_poly.pdbx_seq_one_letter_code
_entity_poly.pdbx_strand_id
1 'polypeptide(L)'
;MVTVRRRVQSRPAVDIDRMTRYHGGTYSHTVDRIVFTDGTSARTDLIRLNPGIAAYSLDFHGIAPTRPSAYRIDTWSAVPNLRRAVQGARDPREVQVDWILRNSVPRLSTVELSRRLREAGHRLGRGNITEHEAIAATQAAIWRLTNGLELDTRARTEPVRVLRDADGVTVEFEEALELGGYTLELVASEPVTVTLHKSDDGRSWREVPSSRLAVEAAGAHRKALGVGATVGGHRFYRLSVAGPGTAATLGDVDFWLNGASTYRNADRIVALYRYLLAGAARARTTAPGLNVSAATMADGLVGPLRLSVADSAALSVEGAELLDADGNELTHPVQPGSVFYLRPHPGAVSARVRVTVPGTEDGYGGRVLTGIAAEQDSRTFTPVALAVAAALVVDFDLSWSQRRALPHRSRRPRSGARSA
;
A
#
# COMPACT_ATOMS: atom_id res chain seq x y z
N MET A 1 -39.66 -14.14 -6.34
CA MET A 1 -38.63 -13.56 -5.45
C MET A 1 -37.32 -14.28 -5.76
N VAL A 2 -36.21 -13.55 -5.84
CA VAL A 2 -34.86 -14.09 -6.08
C VAL A 2 -34.05 -14.00 -4.78
N THR A 3 -33.34 -15.07 -4.43
CA THR A 3 -32.43 -15.11 -3.27
C THR A 3 -31.02 -15.44 -3.74
N VAL A 4 -30.01 -14.93 -3.02
CA VAL A 4 -28.59 -15.10 -3.36
C VAL A 4 -27.78 -15.54 -2.15
N ARG A 5 -26.91 -16.53 -2.32
CA ARG A 5 -25.88 -16.94 -1.36
C ARG A 5 -24.50 -16.76 -1.98
N ARG A 6 -23.57 -16.21 -1.20
CA ARG A 6 -22.21 -15.87 -1.65
C ARG A 6 -21.17 -16.84 -1.09
N ARG A 7 -20.22 -17.28 -1.92
CA ARG A 7 -18.99 -17.98 -1.52
C ARG A 7 -17.80 -17.30 -2.18
N VAL A 8 -16.73 -17.09 -1.42
CA VAL A 8 -15.52 -16.38 -1.90
C VAL A 8 -14.34 -17.32 -1.88
N GLN A 9 -13.60 -17.35 -2.99
CA GLN A 9 -12.38 -18.12 -3.17
C GLN A 9 -11.31 -17.25 -3.82
N SER A 10 -10.05 -17.45 -3.44
CA SER A 10 -8.91 -16.84 -4.11
C SER A 10 -8.27 -17.89 -4.99
N ARG A 11 -8.10 -17.59 -6.29
CA ARG A 11 -7.45 -18.49 -7.23
C ARG A 11 -6.10 -17.93 -7.64
N PRO A 12 -4.98 -18.55 -7.25
CA PRO A 12 -3.65 -18.15 -7.71
C PRO A 12 -3.52 -18.33 -9.22
N ALA A 13 -2.75 -17.47 -9.88
CA ALA A 13 -2.43 -17.63 -11.30
C ALA A 13 -1.42 -18.76 -11.59
N VAL A 14 -0.82 -19.34 -10.55
CA VAL A 14 0.19 -20.40 -10.63
C VAL A 14 -0.27 -21.57 -9.77
N ASP A 15 0.06 -22.81 -10.16
CA ASP A 15 -0.11 -23.97 -9.31
C ASP A 15 0.83 -23.85 -8.10
N ILE A 16 0.24 -23.82 -6.91
CA ILE A 16 0.94 -23.58 -5.64
C ILE A 16 0.74 -24.73 -4.64
N ASP A 17 0.24 -25.88 -5.09
CA ASP A 17 -0.17 -27.01 -4.24
C ASP A 17 0.95 -27.55 -3.34
N ARG A 18 2.23 -27.30 -3.68
CA ARG A 18 3.40 -27.62 -2.84
C ARG A 18 4.44 -26.53 -2.90
N MET A 19 4.67 -25.85 -1.78
CA MET A 19 5.73 -24.86 -1.64
C MET A 19 6.78 -25.35 -0.67
N THR A 20 8.06 -25.17 -1.01
CA THR A 20 9.17 -25.52 -0.11
C THR A 20 10.13 -24.36 0.00
N ARG A 21 10.49 -23.97 1.21
CA ARG A 21 11.60 -23.05 1.45
C ARG A 21 12.87 -23.88 1.63
N TYR A 22 13.76 -23.85 0.65
CA TYR A 22 15.08 -24.47 0.79
C TYR A 22 15.98 -23.60 1.69
N HIS A 23 17.03 -24.22 2.24
CA HIS A 23 18.00 -23.60 3.13
C HIS A 23 18.34 -22.17 2.67
N GLY A 24 18.26 -21.21 3.59
CA GLY A 24 18.69 -19.85 3.33
C GLY A 24 20.19 -19.84 3.10
N GLY A 25 20.61 -19.87 1.83
CA GLY A 25 21.94 -19.41 1.47
C GLY A 25 22.15 -17.98 1.99
N THR A 26 23.42 -17.59 2.12
CA THR A 26 23.85 -16.24 2.46
C THR A 26 22.91 -15.21 1.85
N TYR A 27 22.33 -14.34 2.70
CA TYR A 27 21.45 -13.23 2.34
C TYR A 27 21.58 -12.83 0.86
N SER A 28 20.47 -12.86 0.13
CA SER A 28 20.45 -12.44 -1.27
C SER A 28 21.16 -11.08 -1.43
N HIS A 29 21.79 -10.85 -2.57
CA HIS A 29 22.39 -9.56 -2.93
C HIS A 29 21.39 -8.39 -2.96
N THR A 30 20.11 -8.67 -2.69
CA THR A 30 18.99 -7.74 -2.53
C THR A 30 18.80 -7.22 -1.11
N VAL A 31 19.70 -7.51 -0.17
CA VAL A 31 19.55 -7.09 1.23
C VAL A 31 19.94 -5.64 1.46
N ASP A 32 18.97 -4.85 1.89
CA ASP A 32 19.16 -3.57 2.57
C ASP A 32 18.96 -3.72 4.08
N ARG A 33 19.61 -2.82 4.83
CA ARG A 33 19.34 -2.65 6.25
C ARG A 33 18.42 -1.45 6.45
N ILE A 34 17.28 -1.69 7.08
CA ILE A 34 16.36 -0.64 7.51
C ILE A 34 16.42 -0.43 9.03
N VAL A 35 16.12 0.78 9.46
CA VAL A 35 16.08 1.21 10.87
C VAL A 35 14.66 1.67 11.21
N PHE A 36 14.17 1.24 12.36
CA PHE A 36 12.85 1.59 12.89
C PHE A 36 12.96 2.69 13.96
N THR A 37 11.83 3.35 14.28
CA THR A 37 11.82 4.47 15.25
C THR A 37 12.18 4.04 16.67
N ASP A 38 12.05 2.76 17.00
CA ASP A 38 12.46 2.19 18.30
C ASP A 38 13.97 1.91 18.38
N GLY A 39 14.73 2.23 17.32
CA GLY A 39 16.17 2.01 17.21
C GLY A 39 16.56 0.60 16.77
N THR A 40 15.60 -0.33 16.65
CA THR A 40 15.87 -1.64 16.08
C THR A 40 16.15 -1.54 14.59
N SER A 41 16.80 -2.57 14.02
CA SER A 41 17.10 -2.60 12.60
C SER A 41 16.99 -4.02 12.06
N ALA A 42 16.66 -4.14 10.78
CA ALA A 42 16.53 -5.43 10.13
C ALA A 42 17.13 -5.42 8.73
N ARG A 43 17.58 -6.61 8.32
CA ARG A 43 17.93 -6.92 6.94
C ARG A 43 16.69 -7.42 6.24
N THR A 44 16.32 -6.79 5.13
CA THR A 44 15.13 -7.16 4.36
C THR A 44 15.51 -8.01 3.17
N ASP A 45 14.78 -9.09 2.92
CA ASP A 45 14.98 -9.95 1.76
C ASP A 45 13.64 -10.37 1.16
N LEU A 46 13.62 -10.62 -0.14
CA LEU A 46 12.46 -11.16 -0.84
C LEU A 46 12.52 -12.69 -0.78
N ILE A 47 11.71 -13.28 0.10
CA ILE A 47 11.69 -14.72 0.31
C ILE A 47 11.29 -15.43 -0.98
N ARG A 48 12.03 -16.48 -1.33
CA ARG A 48 11.69 -17.37 -2.46
C ARG A 48 11.26 -18.73 -1.94
N LEU A 49 10.05 -19.16 -2.29
CA LEU A 49 9.57 -20.52 -2.10
C LEU A 49 9.63 -21.25 -3.45
N ASN A 50 10.15 -22.48 -3.49
CA ASN A 50 10.08 -23.31 -4.70
C ASN A 50 8.61 -23.53 -5.10
N PRO A 51 8.22 -23.36 -6.37
CA PRO A 51 9.05 -23.25 -7.59
C PRO A 51 9.44 -21.83 -8.05
N GLY A 52 9.78 -20.91 -7.14
CA GLY A 52 10.21 -19.54 -7.46
C GLY A 52 9.22 -18.44 -7.05
N ILE A 53 8.26 -18.79 -6.20
CA ILE A 53 7.23 -17.89 -5.67
C ILE A 53 7.88 -16.87 -4.74
N ALA A 54 7.74 -15.60 -5.09
CA ALA A 54 8.15 -14.47 -4.26
C ALA A 54 7.20 -14.31 -3.06
N ALA A 55 7.75 -14.00 -1.90
CA ALA A 55 6.96 -13.78 -0.71
C ALA A 55 7.63 -12.80 0.27
N TYR A 56 6.83 -12.13 1.08
CA TYR A 56 7.29 -11.26 2.16
C TYR A 56 6.94 -11.85 3.52
N SER A 57 7.78 -11.59 4.52
CA SER A 57 7.51 -12.01 5.90
C SER A 57 6.30 -11.26 6.47
N LEU A 58 5.41 -11.99 7.14
CA LEU A 58 4.28 -11.45 7.92
C LEU A 58 4.57 -11.38 9.42
N ASP A 59 5.75 -11.79 9.85
CA ASP A 59 6.17 -11.74 11.25
C ASP A 59 7.65 -11.39 11.37
N PHE A 60 7.91 -10.20 11.89
CA PHE A 60 9.25 -9.71 12.17
C PHE A 60 10.08 -10.63 13.09
N HIS A 61 9.44 -11.34 14.01
CA HIS A 61 10.12 -12.27 14.92
C HIS A 61 10.24 -13.68 14.35
N GLY A 62 9.62 -13.92 13.20
CA GLY A 62 9.64 -15.21 12.53
C GLY A 62 11.02 -15.52 11.97
N ILE A 63 11.49 -16.74 12.18
CA ILE A 63 12.81 -17.15 11.70
C ILE A 63 12.72 -17.86 10.34
N ALA A 64 13.81 -17.76 9.59
CA ALA A 64 14.04 -18.54 8.39
C ALA A 64 14.32 -20.02 8.76
N PRO A 65 13.65 -21.02 8.16
CA PRO A 65 14.03 -22.42 8.35
C PRO A 65 15.48 -22.68 7.92
N THR A 66 16.18 -23.49 8.71
CA THR A 66 17.58 -23.90 8.48
C THR A 66 17.69 -25.17 7.63
N ARG A 67 16.60 -25.92 7.45
CA ARG A 67 16.49 -27.08 6.57
C ARG A 67 15.37 -26.83 5.55
N PRO A 68 15.28 -27.61 4.46
CA PRO A 68 14.13 -27.54 3.57
C PRO A 68 12.84 -27.77 4.34
N SER A 69 11.92 -26.80 4.32
CA SER A 69 10.65 -26.88 5.04
C SER A 69 9.47 -26.63 4.13
N ALA A 70 8.44 -27.47 4.28
CA ALA A 70 7.21 -27.37 3.51
C ALA A 70 6.31 -26.24 4.02
N TYR A 71 5.79 -25.44 3.09
CA TYR A 71 4.81 -24.40 3.32
C TYR A 71 3.50 -24.80 2.67
N ARG A 72 2.42 -24.74 3.45
CA ARG A 72 1.05 -24.92 2.96
C ARG A 72 0.40 -23.57 2.72
N ILE A 73 -0.45 -23.50 1.73
CA ILE A 73 -1.28 -22.32 1.49
C ILE A 73 -2.36 -22.25 2.55
N ASP A 74 -2.59 -21.05 3.05
CA ASP A 74 -3.68 -20.76 3.95
C ASP A 74 -4.17 -19.32 3.74
N THR A 75 -5.21 -18.97 4.48
CA THR A 75 -5.80 -17.63 4.50
C THR A 75 -5.16 -16.73 5.55
N TRP A 76 -5.33 -15.42 5.40
CA TRP A 76 -4.88 -14.42 6.39
C TRP A 76 -5.25 -14.76 7.84
N SER A 77 -6.45 -15.30 8.08
CA SER A 77 -6.91 -15.71 9.42
C SER A 77 -6.12 -16.88 10.03
N ALA A 78 -5.38 -17.64 9.22
CA ALA A 78 -4.55 -18.72 9.75
C ALA A 78 -3.21 -18.24 10.29
N VAL A 79 -2.80 -16.99 10.01
CA VAL A 79 -1.53 -16.42 10.44
C VAL A 79 -1.53 -16.19 11.97
N PRO A 80 -0.70 -16.89 12.75
CA PRO A 80 -0.82 -16.94 14.21
C PRO A 80 -0.74 -15.57 14.92
N ASN A 81 0.21 -14.72 14.54
CA ASN A 81 0.39 -13.38 15.13
C ASN A 81 -0.73 -12.40 14.73
N LEU A 82 -1.52 -12.71 13.70
CA LEU A 82 -2.59 -11.86 13.19
C LEU A 82 -3.99 -12.33 13.63
N ARG A 83 -4.12 -13.56 14.16
CA ARG A 83 -5.38 -14.17 14.65
C ARG A 83 -6.14 -13.37 15.71
N ARG A 84 -5.51 -12.41 16.39
CA ARG A 84 -6.15 -11.59 17.43
C ARG A 84 -7.14 -10.56 16.88
N ALA A 85 -7.21 -10.34 15.56
CA ALA A 85 -8.18 -9.43 14.96
C ALA A 85 -9.59 -10.09 14.88
N VAL A 86 -10.41 -9.78 15.88
CA VAL A 86 -11.89 -9.82 15.93
C VAL A 86 -12.56 -11.13 15.50
N GLN A 87 -13.16 -11.84 16.47
CA GLN A 87 -14.08 -12.95 16.21
C GLN A 87 -15.18 -12.53 15.22
N GLY A 88 -15.17 -13.13 14.03
CA GLY A 88 -16.25 -13.00 13.02
C GLY A 88 -16.12 -11.82 12.04
N ALA A 89 -15.18 -10.89 12.22
CA ALA A 89 -14.97 -9.79 11.28
C ALA A 89 -13.66 -9.95 10.48
N ARG A 90 -13.66 -9.46 9.24
CA ARG A 90 -12.47 -9.49 8.38
C ARG A 90 -11.42 -8.52 8.92
N ASP A 91 -10.18 -8.98 9.05
CA ASP A 91 -9.05 -8.12 9.39
C ASP A 91 -8.78 -7.12 8.24
N PRO A 92 -8.93 -5.80 8.46
CA PRO A 92 -8.72 -4.80 7.42
C PRO A 92 -7.29 -4.79 6.89
N ARG A 93 -6.31 -5.28 7.68
CA ARG A 93 -4.90 -5.32 7.29
C ARG A 93 -4.64 -6.23 6.09
N GLU A 94 -5.44 -7.27 5.89
CA GLU A 94 -5.33 -8.15 4.72
C GLU A 94 -5.42 -7.34 3.42
N VAL A 95 -6.37 -6.40 3.38
CA VAL A 95 -6.66 -5.54 2.24
C VAL A 95 -5.52 -4.56 1.98
N GLN A 96 -4.97 -4.05 3.07
CA GLN A 96 -3.87 -3.10 3.04
C GLN A 96 -2.59 -3.77 2.55
N VAL A 97 -2.28 -4.98 3.03
CA VAL A 97 -1.14 -5.77 2.55
C VAL A 97 -1.33 -6.22 1.11
N ASP A 98 -2.53 -6.64 0.74
CA ASP A 98 -2.89 -6.95 -0.64
C ASP A 98 -2.65 -5.77 -1.59
N TRP A 99 -3.05 -4.55 -1.20
CA TRP A 99 -2.72 -3.33 -1.93
C TRP A 99 -1.20 -3.16 -2.10
N ILE A 100 -0.43 -3.39 -1.01
CA ILE A 100 1.03 -3.22 -1.00
C ILE A 100 1.68 -4.18 -1.99
N LEU A 101 1.28 -5.46 -1.97
CA LEU A 101 1.85 -6.49 -2.85
C LEU A 101 1.59 -6.22 -4.33
N ARG A 102 0.44 -5.61 -4.67
CA ARG A 102 0.14 -5.22 -6.06
C ARG A 102 0.86 -3.98 -6.53
N ASN A 103 1.13 -3.06 -5.61
CA ASN A 103 1.72 -1.76 -5.90
C ASN A 103 3.22 -1.70 -5.55
N SER A 104 3.88 -2.86 -5.55
CA SER A 104 5.31 -2.97 -5.30
C SER A 104 5.97 -4.14 -6.05
N VAL A 105 7.26 -4.34 -5.82
CA VAL A 105 8.01 -5.48 -6.37
C VAL A 105 7.56 -6.80 -5.73
N PRO A 106 7.53 -7.91 -6.49
CA PRO A 106 7.91 -8.03 -7.89
C PRO A 106 6.76 -7.75 -8.88
N ARG A 107 5.57 -7.34 -8.40
CA ARG A 107 4.41 -7.14 -9.29
C ARG A 107 4.65 -6.01 -10.28
N LEU A 108 5.26 -4.92 -9.82
CA LEU A 108 5.66 -3.78 -10.63
C LEU A 108 7.18 -3.76 -10.80
N SER A 109 7.64 -3.32 -11.97
CA SER A 109 9.07 -3.07 -12.20
C SER A 109 9.54 -1.82 -11.43
N THR A 110 10.84 -1.73 -11.16
CA THR A 110 11.44 -0.55 -10.51
C THR A 110 11.26 0.74 -11.32
N VAL A 111 11.20 0.63 -12.65
CA VAL A 111 10.91 1.76 -13.55
C VAL A 111 9.49 2.25 -13.33
N GLU A 112 8.52 1.35 -13.33
CA GLU A 112 7.11 1.66 -13.12
C GLU A 112 6.85 2.22 -11.72
N LEU A 113 7.46 1.63 -10.69
CA LEU A 113 7.40 2.18 -9.33
C LEU A 113 7.97 3.59 -9.26
N SER A 114 9.12 3.82 -9.90
CA SER A 114 9.73 5.15 -9.92
C SER A 114 8.87 6.18 -10.65
N ARG A 115 8.15 5.77 -11.70
CA ARG A 115 7.16 6.62 -12.39
C ARG A 115 6.02 6.99 -11.45
N ARG A 116 5.36 6.00 -10.83
CA ARG A 116 4.24 6.22 -9.89
C ARG A 116 4.65 7.10 -8.69
N LEU A 117 5.85 6.91 -8.15
CA LEU A 117 6.38 7.73 -7.06
C LEU A 117 6.55 9.20 -7.46
N ARG A 118 7.07 9.47 -8.66
CA ARG A 118 7.22 10.83 -9.18
C ARG A 118 5.86 11.49 -9.43
N GLU A 119 4.89 10.75 -9.97
CA GLU A 119 3.51 11.22 -10.17
C GLU A 119 2.81 11.52 -8.84
N ALA A 120 3.11 10.77 -7.78
CA ALA A 120 2.66 11.03 -6.42
C ALA A 120 3.43 12.18 -5.72
N GLY A 121 4.37 12.84 -6.40
CA GLY A 121 5.12 13.99 -5.89
C GLY A 121 6.38 13.66 -5.10
N HIS A 122 6.80 12.39 -5.04
CA HIS A 122 8.04 12.00 -4.36
C HIS A 122 9.28 12.29 -5.21
N ARG A 123 10.31 12.87 -4.59
CA ARG A 123 11.60 13.17 -5.23
C ARG A 123 12.55 11.97 -5.07
N LEU A 124 12.95 11.34 -6.18
CA LEU A 124 13.87 10.18 -6.20
C LEU A 124 15.29 10.51 -6.68
N GLY A 125 15.55 11.80 -6.97
CA GLY A 125 16.75 12.23 -7.69
C GLY A 125 16.75 11.76 -9.16
N ARG A 126 17.94 11.70 -9.76
CA ARG A 126 18.12 11.34 -11.18
C ARG A 126 17.93 9.85 -11.48
N GLY A 127 18.05 8.99 -10.47
CA GLY A 127 17.92 7.53 -10.61
C GLY A 127 16.51 7.02 -10.32
N ASN A 128 16.26 5.78 -10.74
CA ASN A 128 15.10 5.00 -10.28
C ASN A 128 15.40 4.36 -8.92
N ILE A 129 14.35 3.96 -8.21
CA ILE A 129 14.48 3.06 -7.06
C ILE A 129 15.10 1.74 -7.52
N THR A 130 15.99 1.17 -6.72
CA THR A 130 16.58 -0.14 -6.98
C THR A 130 15.65 -1.26 -6.49
N GLU A 131 15.93 -2.50 -6.89
CA GLU A 131 15.14 -3.64 -6.42
C GLU A 131 15.28 -3.87 -4.91
N HIS A 132 16.49 -3.73 -4.34
CA HIS A 132 16.72 -3.85 -2.89
C HIS A 132 16.00 -2.76 -2.10
N GLU A 133 16.07 -1.49 -2.56
CA GLU A 133 15.35 -0.39 -1.93
C GLU A 133 13.83 -0.64 -1.97
N ALA A 134 13.33 -1.19 -3.08
CA ALA A 134 11.92 -1.52 -3.22
C ALA A 134 11.48 -2.67 -2.31
N ILE A 135 12.26 -3.75 -2.23
CA ILE A 135 12.02 -4.87 -1.31
C ILE A 135 12.00 -4.36 0.13
N ALA A 136 12.96 -3.52 0.52
CA ALA A 136 13.08 -2.97 1.85
C ALA A 136 11.86 -2.13 2.27
N ALA A 137 11.46 -1.19 1.40
CA ALA A 137 10.28 -0.37 1.64
C ALA A 137 8.99 -1.20 1.73
N THR A 138 8.88 -2.24 0.89
CA THR A 138 7.71 -3.14 0.88
C THR A 138 7.63 -3.94 2.17
N GLN A 139 8.74 -4.56 2.57
CA GLN A 139 8.80 -5.35 3.79
C GLN A 139 8.54 -4.48 5.04
N ALA A 140 9.08 -3.25 5.08
CA ALA A 140 8.79 -2.29 6.14
C ALA A 140 7.31 -1.90 6.20
N ALA A 141 6.68 -1.65 5.04
CA ALA A 141 5.26 -1.32 4.97
C ALA A 141 4.36 -2.48 5.44
N ILE A 142 4.74 -3.72 5.14
CA ILE A 142 4.03 -4.91 5.64
C ILE A 142 4.22 -5.03 7.16
N TRP A 143 5.43 -4.92 7.68
CA TRP A 143 5.70 -5.03 9.13
C TRP A 143 5.08 -3.89 9.95
N ARG A 144 4.91 -2.70 9.38
CA ARG A 144 4.08 -1.64 9.98
C ARG A 144 2.66 -2.14 10.28
N LEU A 145 2.06 -2.87 9.34
CA LEU A 145 0.68 -3.37 9.48
C LEU A 145 0.60 -4.65 10.32
N THR A 146 1.55 -5.57 10.17
CA THR A 146 1.50 -6.90 10.81
C THR A 146 2.12 -6.93 12.20
N ASN A 147 3.12 -6.09 12.47
CA ASN A 147 3.90 -6.09 13.70
C ASN A 147 3.91 -4.73 14.42
N GLY A 148 3.40 -3.66 13.79
CA GLY A 148 3.38 -2.32 14.39
C GLY A 148 4.74 -1.61 14.36
N LEU A 149 5.66 -2.04 13.49
CA LEU A 149 7.01 -1.45 13.39
C LEU A 149 7.01 -0.21 12.49
N GLU A 150 7.34 0.95 13.07
CA GLU A 150 7.50 2.20 12.32
C GLU A 150 8.87 2.29 11.68
N LEU A 151 8.91 2.44 10.35
CA LEU A 151 10.17 2.81 9.69
C LEU A 151 10.59 4.20 10.18
N ASP A 152 11.87 4.39 10.51
CA ASP A 152 12.37 5.70 10.85
C ASP A 152 12.36 6.61 9.60
N THR A 153 11.43 7.55 9.59
CA THR A 153 11.29 8.55 8.53
C THR A 153 11.49 9.98 9.03
N ARG A 154 12.08 10.15 10.23
CA ARG A 154 12.47 11.47 10.75
C ARG A 154 13.66 11.99 9.95
N ALA A 155 13.57 13.21 9.44
CA ALA A 155 14.71 13.82 8.77
C ALA A 155 15.84 14.02 9.78
N ARG A 156 17.05 13.63 9.42
CA ARG A 156 18.23 13.78 10.30
C ARG A 156 18.48 15.26 10.61
N THR A 157 18.13 16.15 9.69
CA THR A 157 18.22 17.60 9.84
C THR A 157 17.08 18.23 10.64
N GLU A 158 16.19 17.43 11.24
CA GLU A 158 15.19 17.95 12.16
C GLU A 158 15.81 18.11 13.56
N PRO A 159 16.00 19.35 14.06
CA PRO A 159 16.68 19.58 15.33
C PRO A 159 15.93 18.93 16.51
N VAL A 160 16.69 18.43 17.49
CA VAL A 160 16.13 18.02 18.80
C VAL A 160 15.92 19.23 19.71
N ARG A 161 16.62 20.33 19.45
CA ARG A 161 16.46 21.61 20.16
C ARG A 161 16.73 22.79 19.23
N VAL A 162 15.91 23.83 19.37
CA VAL A 162 16.11 25.12 18.70
C VAL A 162 16.05 26.23 19.74
N LEU A 163 17.04 27.12 19.75
CA LEU A 163 17.10 28.31 20.58
C LEU A 163 17.18 29.52 19.67
N ARG A 164 16.32 30.50 19.90
CA ARG A 164 16.30 31.78 19.19
C ARG A 164 16.61 32.90 20.18
N ASP A 165 17.57 33.74 19.84
CA ASP A 165 17.95 34.92 20.61
C ASP A 165 18.16 36.12 19.68
N ALA A 166 18.51 37.28 20.24
CA ALA A 166 18.71 38.50 19.48
C ALA A 166 19.90 38.41 18.49
N ASP A 167 20.83 37.50 18.73
CA ASP A 167 22.03 37.32 17.93
C ASP A 167 21.86 36.24 16.84
N GLY A 168 20.79 35.43 16.91
CA GLY A 168 20.37 34.53 15.85
C GLY A 168 19.69 33.22 16.32
N VAL A 169 20.01 32.12 15.64
CA VAL A 169 19.37 30.80 15.86
C VAL A 169 20.41 29.73 16.11
N THR A 170 20.31 29.04 17.23
CA THR A 170 21.12 27.86 17.56
C THR A 170 20.27 26.60 17.47
N VAL A 171 20.80 25.57 16.81
CA VAL A 171 20.16 24.24 16.69
C VAL A 171 21.07 23.16 17.23
N GLU A 172 20.46 22.16 17.85
CA GLU A 172 21.09 20.89 18.21
C GLU A 172 20.43 19.77 17.42
N PHE A 173 21.24 18.92 16.80
CA PHE A 173 20.82 17.69 16.15
C PHE A 173 21.04 16.48 17.05
N GLU A 174 20.27 15.41 16.80
CA GLU A 174 20.37 14.16 17.56
C GLU A 174 21.75 13.50 17.42
N GLU A 175 22.39 13.69 16.27
CA GLU A 175 23.69 13.13 15.90
C GLU A 175 24.58 14.19 15.23
N ALA A 176 25.87 13.88 15.06
CA ALA A 176 26.78 14.77 14.35
C ALA A 176 26.50 14.73 12.85
N LEU A 177 26.19 15.90 12.26
CA LEU A 177 25.80 16.01 10.86
C LEU A 177 26.78 16.87 10.08
N GLU A 178 27.09 16.48 8.84
CA GLU A 178 27.77 17.34 7.88
C GLU A 178 26.73 18.07 7.02
N LEU A 179 26.67 19.39 7.15
CA LEU A 179 25.73 20.23 6.42
C LEU A 179 26.28 20.60 5.04
N GLY A 180 25.44 20.51 4.03
CA GLY A 180 25.69 21.07 2.69
C GLY A 180 25.25 22.53 2.57
N GLY A 181 24.37 22.99 3.46
CA GLY A 181 23.91 24.37 3.55
C GLY A 181 22.57 24.53 4.25
N TYR A 182 22.06 25.75 4.16
CA TYR A 182 20.85 26.18 4.85
C TYR A 182 19.97 27.09 3.99
N THR A 183 18.67 27.04 4.25
CA THR A 183 17.69 28.07 3.86
C THR A 183 17.23 28.80 5.10
N LEU A 184 16.94 30.09 4.96
CA LEU A 184 16.39 30.88 6.04
C LEU A 184 15.40 31.91 5.51
N GLU A 185 14.45 32.30 6.35
CA GLU A 185 13.69 33.55 6.20
C GLU A 185 14.32 34.63 7.06
N LEU A 186 14.53 35.82 6.48
CA LEU A 186 15.11 36.96 7.18
C LEU A 186 14.20 38.18 7.05
N VAL A 187 13.98 38.86 8.16
CA VAL A 187 13.43 40.21 8.19
C VAL A 187 14.51 41.14 8.75
N ALA A 188 14.94 42.12 7.95
CA ALA A 188 15.93 43.11 8.35
C ALA A 188 15.59 44.46 7.72
N SER A 189 15.77 45.55 8.48
CA SER A 189 15.59 46.93 8.00
C SER A 189 16.87 47.54 7.39
N GLU A 190 18.02 46.95 7.69
CA GLU A 190 19.33 47.35 7.20
C GLU A 190 20.09 46.14 6.65
N PRO A 191 21.11 46.32 5.80
CA PRO A 191 21.95 45.23 5.32
C PRO A 191 22.62 44.49 6.48
N VAL A 192 22.49 43.17 6.49
CA VAL A 192 23.11 42.30 7.49
C VAL A 192 23.89 41.16 6.84
N THR A 193 24.82 40.59 7.59
CA THR A 193 25.54 39.38 7.23
C THR A 193 25.10 38.24 8.14
N VAL A 194 24.64 37.15 7.54
CA VAL A 194 24.35 35.91 8.26
C VAL A 194 25.56 34.98 8.14
N THR A 195 25.99 34.40 9.25
CA THR A 195 27.13 33.48 9.30
C THR A 195 26.79 32.22 10.08
N LEU A 196 27.13 31.06 9.52
CA LEU A 196 27.01 29.77 10.20
C LEU A 196 28.25 29.50 11.04
N HIS A 197 28.03 29.02 12.26
CA HIS A 197 29.04 28.51 13.17
C HIS A 197 28.72 27.05 13.51
N LYS A 198 29.77 26.27 13.81
CA LYS A 198 29.72 24.87 14.21
C LYS A 198 30.39 24.65 15.56
N SER A 199 29.90 23.69 16.33
CA SER A 199 30.41 23.39 17.66
C SER A 199 30.25 21.90 18.03
N ASP A 200 31.22 21.39 18.78
CA ASP A 200 31.21 20.01 19.31
C ASP A 200 30.54 19.90 20.68
N ASP A 201 30.55 21.01 21.46
CA ASP A 201 30.12 21.08 22.87
C ASP A 201 28.96 22.06 23.11
N GLY A 202 28.54 22.79 22.08
CA GLY A 202 27.52 23.84 22.16
C GLY A 202 27.97 25.12 22.88
N ARG A 203 29.26 25.21 23.23
CA ARG A 203 29.86 26.33 23.99
C ARG A 203 30.95 27.04 23.19
N SER A 204 31.81 26.25 22.56
CA SER A 204 32.95 26.70 21.77
C SER A 204 32.56 26.74 20.29
N TRP A 205 32.47 27.93 19.73
CA TRP A 205 31.96 28.14 18.37
C TRP A 205 33.08 28.42 17.37
N ARG A 206 33.06 27.73 16.24
CA ARG A 206 33.95 28.00 15.10
C ARG A 206 33.13 28.44 13.91
N GLU A 207 33.54 29.53 13.28
CA GLU A 207 32.91 30.02 12.06
C GLU A 207 33.08 29.01 10.91
N VAL A 208 32.09 28.93 10.03
CA VAL A 208 32.17 28.28 8.72
C VAL A 208 32.36 29.37 7.67
N PRO A 209 33.58 29.69 7.20
CA PRO A 209 33.82 30.90 6.41
C PRO A 209 33.02 30.96 5.10
N SER A 210 32.82 29.82 4.44
CA SER A 210 32.05 29.74 3.19
C SER A 210 30.55 29.99 3.38
N SER A 211 30.07 30.05 4.62
CA SER A 211 28.66 30.26 4.96
C SER A 211 28.21 31.71 4.96
N ARG A 212 29.14 32.67 4.91
CA ARG A 212 28.80 34.10 4.95
C ARG A 212 27.84 34.46 3.82
N LEU A 213 26.74 35.08 4.20
CA LEU A 213 25.69 35.54 3.30
C LEU A 213 25.38 37.00 3.64
N ALA A 214 25.75 37.91 2.74
CA ALA A 214 25.31 39.30 2.81
C ALA A 214 23.86 39.38 2.29
N VAL A 215 22.99 39.99 3.09
CA VAL A 215 21.57 40.13 2.80
C VAL A 215 21.19 41.60 2.86
N GLU A 216 20.70 42.11 1.74
CA GLU A 216 20.29 43.52 1.58
C GLU A 216 18.77 43.71 1.68
N ALA A 217 18.00 42.63 1.52
CA ALA A 217 16.55 42.66 1.52
C ALA A 217 15.95 41.50 2.31
N ALA A 218 14.82 41.76 2.98
CA ALA A 218 14.03 40.75 3.64
C ALA A 218 13.51 39.69 2.65
N GLY A 219 13.32 38.46 3.13
CA GLY A 219 12.76 37.35 2.36
C GLY A 219 13.45 36.01 2.61
N ALA A 220 13.16 35.05 1.74
CA ALA A 220 13.75 33.72 1.77
C ALA A 220 15.10 33.68 1.06
N HIS A 221 16.11 33.15 1.75
CA HIS A 221 17.48 33.06 1.28
C HIS A 221 17.99 31.62 1.33
N ARG A 222 18.93 31.29 0.45
CA ARG A 222 19.57 29.97 0.37
C ARG A 222 21.07 30.11 0.26
N LYS A 223 21.82 29.37 1.09
CA LYS A 223 23.28 29.35 1.07
C LYS A 223 23.85 27.94 1.07
N ALA A 224 24.56 27.58 0.01
CA ALA A 224 25.40 26.38 -0.03
C ALA A 224 26.78 26.66 0.60
N LEU A 225 27.33 25.67 1.32
CA LEU A 225 28.60 25.79 2.05
C LEU A 225 29.80 25.31 1.23
N GLY A 226 29.57 24.49 0.20
CA GLY A 226 30.64 23.79 -0.52
C GLY A 226 31.12 22.52 0.20
N VAL A 227 31.88 21.70 -0.52
CA VAL A 227 32.37 20.40 -0.04
C VAL A 227 33.35 20.60 1.13
N GLY A 228 33.17 19.84 2.21
CA GLY A 228 34.11 19.81 3.34
C GLY A 228 33.99 20.95 4.36
N ALA A 229 33.09 21.92 4.16
CA ALA A 229 32.92 23.07 5.05
C ALA A 229 32.61 22.66 6.51
N THR A 230 31.86 21.57 6.68
CA THR A 230 31.50 20.99 7.97
C THR A 230 32.02 19.57 8.13
N VAL A 231 33.19 19.27 7.54
CA VAL A 231 33.80 17.93 7.62
C VAL A 231 33.94 17.45 9.07
N GLY A 232 33.71 16.16 9.29
CA GLY A 232 33.72 15.53 10.61
C GLY A 232 32.35 15.53 11.30
N GLY A 233 31.42 16.37 10.83
CA GLY A 233 30.08 16.51 11.37
C GLY A 233 30.05 17.13 12.76
N HIS A 234 28.98 17.86 13.06
CA HIS A 234 28.79 18.49 14.37
C HIS A 234 27.35 18.34 14.84
N ARG A 235 27.15 18.29 16.15
CA ARG A 235 25.79 18.25 16.74
C ARG A 235 25.18 19.64 16.85
N PHE A 236 26.02 20.66 17.05
CA PHE A 236 25.56 22.02 17.33
C PHE A 236 25.93 22.97 16.18
N TYR A 237 24.95 23.73 15.73
CA TYR A 237 25.10 24.76 14.72
C TYR A 237 24.40 26.05 15.14
N ARG A 238 24.96 27.20 14.75
CA ARG A 238 24.38 28.51 15.03
C ARG A 238 24.46 29.39 13.80
N LEU A 239 23.34 29.97 13.39
CA LEU A 239 23.31 31.11 12.47
C LEU A 239 23.35 32.38 13.32
N SER A 240 24.39 33.20 13.13
CA SER A 240 24.53 34.51 13.74
C SER A 240 24.23 35.61 12.73
N VAL A 241 23.69 36.73 13.18
CA VAL A 241 23.42 37.91 12.35
C VAL A 241 24.27 39.08 12.83
N ALA A 242 24.98 39.74 11.92
CA ALA A 242 25.78 40.92 12.20
C ALA A 242 25.49 42.04 11.19
N GLY A 243 25.38 43.29 11.65
CA GLY A 243 25.16 44.47 10.80
C GLY A 243 25.07 45.75 11.64
N PRO A 244 24.97 46.93 11.00
CA PRO A 244 24.69 48.16 11.72
C PRO A 244 23.27 48.12 12.31
N GLY A 245 23.09 48.65 13.54
CA GLY A 245 21.76 48.88 14.13
C GLY A 245 20.88 47.63 14.39
N THR A 246 21.45 46.42 14.46
CA THR A 246 20.81 45.10 14.31
C THR A 246 19.41 44.93 14.93
N ALA A 247 18.37 45.26 14.17
CA ALA A 247 17.00 44.76 14.34
C ALA A 247 16.71 43.79 13.18
N ALA A 248 17.30 42.59 13.25
CA ALA A 248 17.09 41.53 12.28
C ALA A 248 16.51 40.29 12.97
N THR A 249 15.55 39.64 12.33
CA THR A 249 14.89 38.44 12.85
C THR A 249 15.02 37.31 11.85
N LEU A 250 15.54 36.18 12.31
CA LEU A 250 15.56 34.92 11.57
C LEU A 250 14.26 34.16 11.84
N GLY A 251 13.51 33.89 10.78
CA GLY A 251 12.27 33.11 10.81
C GLY A 251 12.53 31.61 10.76
N ASP A 252 11.95 30.96 9.75
CA ASP A 252 12.17 29.54 9.49
C ASP A 252 13.58 29.31 8.98
N VAL A 253 14.20 28.23 9.46
CA VAL A 253 15.56 27.83 9.11
C VAL A 253 15.56 26.33 8.86
N ASP A 254 15.99 25.93 7.68
CA ASP A 254 16.16 24.53 7.32
C ASP A 254 17.59 24.24 6.87
N PHE A 255 18.02 23.01 7.10
CA PHE A 255 19.34 22.53 6.72
C PHE A 255 19.23 21.33 5.78
N TRP A 256 20.21 21.19 4.88
CA TRP A 256 20.40 19.97 4.10
C TRP A 256 21.80 19.41 4.29
N LEU A 257 21.94 18.10 4.14
CA LEU A 257 23.21 17.40 4.31
C LEU A 257 24.07 17.44 3.05
N ASN A 258 25.39 17.33 3.25
CA ASN A 258 26.33 17.15 2.15
C ASN A 258 26.57 15.65 1.92
N GLY A 259 26.17 15.12 0.75
CA GLY A 259 26.50 13.75 0.33
C GLY A 259 25.85 12.61 1.15
N ALA A 260 25.00 12.93 2.13
CA ALA A 260 24.29 11.95 2.96
C ALA A 260 22.77 11.95 2.69
N SER A 261 22.13 10.82 2.97
CA SER A 261 20.67 10.67 2.89
C SER A 261 19.98 11.57 3.93
N THR A 262 18.81 12.11 3.57
CA THR A 262 17.96 12.93 4.44
C THR A 262 17.52 12.16 5.69
N TYR A 263 17.28 10.86 5.55
CA TYR A 263 16.83 9.98 6.62
C TYR A 263 17.91 8.97 7.01
N ARG A 264 17.74 8.25 8.12
CA ARG A 264 18.60 7.10 8.47
C ARG A 264 18.45 5.93 7.49
N ASN A 265 17.27 5.80 6.92
CA ASN A 265 16.98 4.93 5.79
C ASN A 265 17.24 5.68 4.48
N ALA A 266 17.54 4.96 3.39
CA ALA A 266 17.70 5.61 2.09
C ALA A 266 16.44 6.40 1.69
N ASP A 267 16.62 7.60 1.11
CA ASP A 267 15.51 8.51 0.78
C ASP A 267 14.44 7.86 -0.11
N ARG A 268 14.86 6.96 -1.01
CA ARG A 268 13.95 6.21 -1.89
C ARG A 268 13.14 5.14 -1.15
N ILE A 269 13.72 4.49 -0.14
CA ILE A 269 13.02 3.55 0.74
C ILE A 269 11.92 4.30 1.48
N VAL A 270 12.24 5.46 2.06
CA VAL A 270 11.27 6.31 2.78
C VAL A 270 10.16 6.80 1.86
N ALA A 271 10.50 7.21 0.63
CA ALA A 271 9.52 7.63 -0.37
C ALA A 271 8.54 6.50 -0.72
N LEU A 272 9.04 5.30 -1.04
CA LEU A 272 8.17 4.18 -1.37
C LEU A 272 7.36 3.71 -0.17
N TYR A 273 7.95 3.63 1.02
CA TYR A 273 7.23 3.29 2.25
C TYR A 273 6.02 4.20 2.49
N ARG A 274 6.21 5.53 2.38
CA ARG A 274 5.12 6.51 2.52
C ARG A 274 4.06 6.36 1.44
N TYR A 275 4.46 6.20 0.18
CA TYR A 275 3.55 5.96 -0.93
C TYR A 275 2.69 4.71 -0.67
N LEU A 276 3.34 3.61 -0.24
CA LEU A 276 2.67 2.35 -0.01
C LEU A 276 1.64 2.44 1.12
N LEU A 277 2.00 3.07 2.24
CA LEU A 277 1.07 3.25 3.36
C LEU A 277 -0.07 4.20 3.03
N ALA A 278 0.19 5.29 2.29
CA ALA A 278 -0.86 6.21 1.86
C ALA A 278 -1.87 5.54 0.91
N GLY A 279 -1.41 4.66 0.03
CA GLY A 279 -2.27 3.83 -0.81
C GLY A 279 -3.06 2.81 0.02
N ALA A 280 -2.38 2.06 0.89
CA ALA A 280 -2.98 1.07 1.76
C ALA A 280 -4.04 1.65 2.71
N ALA A 281 -3.83 2.85 3.27
CA ALA A 281 -4.81 3.53 4.12
C ALA A 281 -6.12 3.88 3.38
N ARG A 282 -6.04 4.11 2.06
CA ARG A 282 -7.19 4.37 1.19
C ARG A 282 -7.77 3.09 0.59
N ALA A 283 -7.07 1.96 0.70
CA ALA A 283 -7.52 0.69 0.15
C ALA A 283 -8.82 0.28 0.84
N ARG A 284 -9.89 0.19 0.06
CA ARG A 284 -11.18 -0.35 0.48
C ARG A 284 -11.41 -1.66 -0.23
N THR A 285 -12.09 -2.58 0.44
CA THR A 285 -12.61 -3.77 -0.24
C THR A 285 -13.97 -3.43 -0.80
N THR A 286 -14.10 -3.43 -2.12
CA THR A 286 -15.39 -3.80 -2.72
C THR A 286 -15.34 -5.29 -2.90
N ALA A 287 -15.63 -6.03 -1.83
CA ALA A 287 -15.85 -7.46 -1.94
C ALA A 287 -16.96 -7.63 -3.02
N PRO A 288 -16.72 -8.40 -4.11
CA PRO A 288 -17.70 -8.55 -5.16
C PRO A 288 -19.04 -8.91 -4.55
N GLY A 289 -20.05 -8.10 -4.85
CA GLY A 289 -21.42 -8.22 -4.36
C GLY A 289 -22.37 -8.27 -5.53
N LEU A 290 -23.46 -9.01 -5.37
CA LEU A 290 -24.52 -9.09 -6.35
C LEU A 290 -25.80 -8.55 -5.73
N ASN A 291 -26.27 -7.39 -6.22
CA ASN A 291 -27.52 -6.82 -5.76
C ASN A 291 -28.68 -7.44 -6.55
N VAL A 292 -29.55 -8.14 -5.82
CA VAL A 292 -30.74 -8.83 -6.34
C VAL A 292 -32.05 -8.23 -5.83
N SER A 293 -32.01 -7.08 -5.16
CA SER A 293 -33.18 -6.47 -4.50
C SER A 293 -34.33 -6.16 -5.45
N ALA A 294 -34.01 -5.74 -6.69
CA ALA A 294 -34.99 -5.51 -7.76
C ALA A 294 -35.20 -6.74 -8.65
N ALA A 295 -34.47 -7.83 -8.43
CA ALA A 295 -34.48 -8.97 -9.33
C ALA A 295 -35.76 -9.80 -9.19
N THR A 296 -36.41 -10.04 -10.31
CA THR A 296 -37.58 -10.93 -10.41
C THR A 296 -37.43 -11.88 -11.59
N MET A 297 -38.21 -12.97 -11.58
CA MET A 297 -38.37 -13.80 -12.77
C MET A 297 -39.59 -13.28 -13.52
N ALA A 298 -39.36 -12.70 -14.70
CA ALA A 298 -40.37 -12.13 -15.58
C ALA A 298 -39.98 -12.41 -17.03
N ASP A 299 -40.96 -12.78 -17.85
CA ASP A 299 -40.77 -13.02 -19.29
C ASP A 299 -39.61 -13.96 -19.64
N GLY A 300 -39.39 -14.97 -18.80
CA GLY A 300 -38.32 -15.96 -18.99
C GLY A 300 -36.91 -15.48 -18.62
N LEU A 301 -36.78 -14.27 -18.06
CA LEU A 301 -35.51 -13.70 -17.59
C LEU A 301 -35.51 -13.50 -16.08
N VAL A 302 -34.32 -13.60 -15.48
CA VAL A 302 -34.07 -13.28 -14.07
C VAL A 302 -33.22 -12.01 -14.01
N GLY A 303 -33.80 -10.93 -13.46
CA GLY A 303 -33.10 -9.66 -13.27
C GLY A 303 -34.05 -8.50 -12.96
N PRO A 304 -33.54 -7.25 -12.93
CA PRO A 304 -32.14 -6.86 -13.16
C PRO A 304 -31.21 -7.29 -12.02
N LEU A 305 -30.02 -7.78 -12.36
CA LEU A 305 -28.94 -8.08 -11.42
C LEU A 305 -27.85 -7.01 -11.55
N ARG A 306 -27.43 -6.39 -10.45
CA ARG A 306 -26.36 -5.37 -10.48
C ARG A 306 -25.10 -5.87 -9.79
N LEU A 307 -23.99 -5.88 -10.53
CA LEU A 307 -22.69 -6.26 -9.97
C LEU A 307 -22.03 -5.08 -9.26
N SER A 308 -21.67 -5.27 -8.00
CA SER A 308 -20.81 -4.36 -7.24
C SER A 308 -19.42 -4.97 -7.15
N VAL A 309 -18.49 -4.44 -7.94
CA VAL A 309 -17.07 -4.80 -7.98
C VAL A 309 -16.26 -3.52 -8.03
N ALA A 310 -14.99 -3.56 -7.64
CA ALA A 310 -14.12 -2.38 -7.71
C ALA A 310 -13.32 -2.26 -9.02
N ASP A 311 -13.30 -3.30 -9.84
CA ASP A 311 -12.72 -3.28 -11.20
C ASP A 311 -13.57 -4.18 -12.13
N SER A 312 -13.27 -4.15 -13.42
CA SER A 312 -13.85 -5.03 -14.42
C SER A 312 -13.75 -6.50 -14.02
N ALA A 313 -14.81 -7.27 -14.28
CA ALA A 313 -14.90 -8.67 -13.86
C ALA A 313 -15.45 -9.55 -14.97
N ALA A 314 -14.82 -10.70 -15.19
CA ALA A 314 -15.38 -11.73 -16.05
C ALA A 314 -16.52 -12.46 -15.33
N LEU A 315 -17.62 -12.69 -16.04
CA LEU A 315 -18.77 -13.45 -15.55
C LEU A 315 -18.86 -14.78 -16.28
N SER A 316 -19.15 -15.85 -15.55
CA SER A 316 -19.64 -17.10 -16.13
C SER A 316 -20.81 -17.62 -15.32
N VAL A 317 -21.65 -18.45 -15.94
CA VAL A 317 -22.86 -18.96 -15.30
C VAL A 317 -23.05 -20.45 -15.57
N GLU A 318 -23.54 -21.17 -14.56
CA GLU A 318 -24.02 -22.55 -14.68
C GLU A 318 -25.54 -22.56 -14.49
N GLY A 319 -26.28 -23.20 -15.41
CA GLY A 319 -27.75 -23.35 -15.34
C GLY A 319 -28.58 -22.25 -16.01
N ALA A 320 -27.93 -21.29 -16.66
CA ALA A 320 -28.56 -20.20 -17.42
C ALA A 320 -27.60 -19.66 -18.49
N GLU A 321 -28.08 -18.75 -19.34
CA GLU A 321 -27.26 -17.89 -20.21
C GLU A 321 -27.14 -16.49 -19.60
N LEU A 322 -26.01 -15.82 -19.80
CA LEU A 322 -25.75 -14.44 -19.33
C LEU A 322 -26.10 -13.45 -20.44
N LEU A 323 -26.90 -12.43 -20.11
CA LEU A 323 -27.28 -11.37 -21.03
C LEU A 323 -26.90 -9.99 -20.49
N ASP A 324 -26.49 -9.09 -21.37
CA ASP A 324 -26.27 -7.67 -21.05
C ASP A 324 -27.59 -6.91 -20.87
N ALA A 325 -27.51 -5.60 -20.65
CA ALA A 325 -28.68 -4.74 -20.47
C ALA A 325 -29.54 -4.59 -21.73
N ASP A 326 -28.96 -4.85 -22.91
CA ASP A 326 -29.59 -4.75 -24.22
C ASP A 326 -30.17 -6.11 -24.67
N GLY A 327 -29.95 -7.18 -23.89
CA GLY A 327 -30.45 -8.53 -24.16
C GLY A 327 -29.53 -9.38 -25.02
N ASN A 328 -28.32 -8.91 -25.33
CA ASN A 328 -27.30 -9.67 -26.06
C ASN A 328 -26.55 -10.60 -25.12
N GLU A 329 -25.98 -11.67 -25.66
CA GLU A 329 -25.15 -12.58 -24.88
C GLU A 329 -23.88 -11.88 -24.37
N LEU A 330 -23.64 -11.99 -23.08
CA LEU A 330 -22.52 -11.34 -22.41
C LEU A 330 -21.27 -12.25 -22.44
N THR A 331 -20.31 -11.92 -23.31
CA THR A 331 -19.06 -12.69 -23.48
C THR A 331 -17.80 -11.95 -23.03
N HIS A 332 -17.92 -10.67 -22.66
CA HIS A 332 -16.81 -9.80 -22.27
C HIS A 332 -16.87 -9.42 -20.78
N PRO A 333 -15.73 -9.01 -20.16
CA PRO A 333 -15.72 -8.49 -18.80
C PRO A 333 -16.66 -7.30 -18.61
N VAL A 334 -17.37 -7.26 -17.49
CA VAL A 334 -18.30 -6.18 -17.14
C VAL A 334 -17.63 -5.14 -16.25
N GLN A 335 -18.04 -3.88 -16.39
CA GLN A 335 -17.51 -2.78 -15.60
C GLN A 335 -18.19 -2.68 -14.22
N PRO A 336 -17.59 -1.99 -13.24
CA PRO A 336 -18.23 -1.69 -11.96
C PRO A 336 -19.64 -1.10 -12.13
N GLY A 337 -20.62 -1.70 -11.45
CA GLY A 337 -22.00 -1.22 -11.46
C GLY A 337 -22.85 -1.67 -12.65
N SER A 338 -22.30 -2.43 -13.60
CA SER A 338 -23.04 -2.98 -14.74
C SER A 338 -24.27 -3.80 -14.30
N VAL A 339 -25.32 -3.72 -15.12
CA VAL A 339 -26.55 -4.51 -14.98
C VAL A 339 -26.52 -5.64 -16.00
N PHE A 340 -26.95 -6.83 -15.59
CA PHE A 340 -27.06 -8.00 -16.45
C PHE A 340 -28.30 -8.83 -16.06
N TYR A 341 -28.67 -9.76 -16.94
CA TYR A 341 -29.81 -10.66 -16.77
C TYR A 341 -29.36 -12.10 -16.96
N LEU A 342 -30.14 -13.04 -16.42
CA LEU A 342 -29.97 -14.47 -16.68
C LEU A 342 -31.17 -14.99 -17.47
N ARG A 343 -30.92 -15.81 -18.49
CA ARG A 343 -31.95 -16.63 -19.13
C ARG A 343 -31.82 -18.07 -18.64
N PRO A 344 -32.68 -18.54 -17.73
CA PRO A 344 -32.60 -19.90 -17.22
C PRO A 344 -32.74 -20.96 -18.32
N HIS A 345 -31.99 -22.07 -18.20
CA HIS A 345 -32.28 -23.25 -19.00
C HIS A 345 -33.68 -23.81 -18.65
N PRO A 346 -34.33 -24.56 -19.56
CA PRO A 346 -35.65 -25.13 -19.29
C PRO A 346 -35.69 -25.92 -17.97
N GLY A 347 -36.63 -25.55 -17.09
CA GLY A 347 -36.81 -26.19 -15.78
C GLY A 347 -35.86 -25.76 -14.67
N ALA A 348 -34.87 -24.89 -14.94
CA ALA A 348 -33.96 -24.39 -13.92
C ALA A 348 -34.67 -23.44 -12.93
N VAL A 349 -34.48 -23.69 -11.63
CA VAL A 349 -34.96 -22.84 -10.51
C VAL A 349 -33.83 -22.17 -9.75
N SER A 350 -32.59 -22.40 -10.20
CA SER A 350 -31.36 -21.86 -9.63
C SER A 350 -30.28 -21.79 -10.69
N ALA A 351 -29.35 -20.86 -10.51
CA ALA A 351 -28.12 -20.74 -11.30
C ALA A 351 -26.96 -20.35 -10.40
N ARG A 352 -25.75 -20.72 -10.79
CA ARG A 352 -24.52 -20.24 -10.15
C ARG A 352 -23.84 -19.25 -11.06
N VAL A 353 -23.72 -18.00 -10.61
CA VAL A 353 -22.93 -16.97 -11.30
C VAL A 353 -21.56 -16.91 -10.64
N ARG A 354 -20.52 -17.19 -11.42
CA ARG A 354 -19.13 -17.03 -11.01
C ARG A 354 -18.62 -15.69 -11.51
N VAL A 355 -18.17 -14.86 -10.56
CA VAL A 355 -17.51 -13.59 -10.81
C VAL A 355 -16.02 -13.79 -10.63
N THR A 356 -15.23 -13.49 -11.67
CA THR A 356 -13.77 -13.53 -11.62
C THR A 356 -13.24 -12.12 -11.79
N VAL A 357 -12.78 -11.52 -10.70
CA VAL A 357 -12.06 -10.24 -10.74
C VAL A 357 -10.58 -10.57 -10.99
N PRO A 358 -9.99 -10.11 -12.10
CA PRO A 358 -8.60 -10.41 -12.41
C PRO A 358 -7.66 -9.79 -11.35
N GLY A 359 -6.55 -10.47 -11.08
CA GLY A 359 -5.45 -9.94 -10.26
C GLY A 359 -4.52 -9.02 -11.07
N THR A 360 -5.07 -8.18 -11.94
CA THR A 360 -4.34 -7.17 -12.74
C THR A 360 -3.75 -6.09 -11.84
N GLU A 361 -2.78 -5.32 -12.36
CA GLU A 361 -2.04 -4.28 -11.61
C GLU A 361 -2.96 -3.26 -10.92
N ASP A 362 -4.14 -3.01 -11.51
CA ASP A 362 -5.13 -2.04 -11.01
C ASP A 362 -6.41 -2.70 -10.44
N GLY A 363 -6.46 -4.05 -10.38
CA GLY A 363 -7.62 -4.81 -9.92
C GLY A 363 -7.73 -4.93 -8.39
N TYR A 364 -8.96 -5.14 -7.90
CA TYR A 364 -9.29 -5.19 -6.46
C TYR A 364 -9.75 -6.59 -6.02
N GLY A 365 -8.81 -7.50 -5.78
CA GLY A 365 -9.09 -8.86 -5.29
C GLY A 365 -9.10 -8.99 -3.74
N GLY A 366 -8.57 -8.01 -3.02
CA GLY A 366 -8.57 -7.90 -1.56
C GLY A 366 -7.90 -9.02 -0.76
N ARG A 367 -7.49 -10.15 -1.33
CA ARG A 367 -7.14 -11.37 -0.59
C ARG A 367 -5.65 -11.69 -0.71
N VAL A 368 -5.01 -11.90 0.43
CA VAL A 368 -3.62 -12.32 0.49
C VAL A 368 -3.56 -13.84 0.65
N LEU A 369 -2.86 -14.51 -0.27
CA LEU A 369 -2.50 -15.90 -0.07
C LEU A 369 -1.32 -15.96 0.89
N THR A 370 -1.45 -16.77 1.94
CA THR A 370 -0.42 -16.90 2.97
C THR A 370 0.22 -18.27 2.89
N GLY A 371 1.54 -18.33 3.07
CA GLY A 371 2.28 -19.57 3.28
C GLY A 371 2.55 -19.76 4.77
N ILE A 372 2.13 -20.90 5.32
CA ILE A 372 2.42 -21.30 6.70
C ILE A 372 3.25 -22.57 6.68
N ALA A 373 4.33 -22.62 7.47
CA ALA A 373 5.13 -23.83 7.59
C ALA A 373 4.30 -24.99 8.18
N ALA A 374 4.48 -26.21 7.66
CA ALA A 374 3.67 -27.37 8.05
C ALA A 374 4.23 -28.18 9.24
N GLU A 375 5.48 -27.95 9.65
CA GLU A 375 6.22 -28.80 10.61
C GLU A 375 5.91 -28.49 12.09
N GLN A 376 6.30 -29.35 13.04
CA GLN A 376 6.01 -29.15 14.48
C GLN A 376 6.71 -27.91 15.10
N ASP A 377 7.89 -27.52 14.59
CA ASP A 377 8.57 -26.27 14.94
C ASP A 377 8.03 -25.04 14.17
N SER A 378 6.98 -25.21 13.34
CA SER A 378 6.40 -24.17 12.45
C SER A 378 5.96 -22.90 13.15
N ARG A 379 5.73 -22.92 14.46
CA ARG A 379 5.27 -21.74 15.21
C ARG A 379 6.32 -20.64 15.27
N THR A 380 7.61 -20.96 15.08
CA THR A 380 8.69 -19.97 15.05
C THR A 380 9.04 -19.53 13.63
N PHE A 381 8.70 -20.32 12.60
CA PHE A 381 8.99 -19.94 11.22
C PHE A 381 8.09 -18.81 10.77
N THR A 382 8.67 -17.86 10.02
CA THR A 382 7.90 -16.72 9.54
C THR A 382 6.75 -17.20 8.65
N PRO A 383 5.48 -16.87 8.96
CA PRO A 383 4.43 -16.89 7.96
C PRO A 383 4.80 -15.89 6.86
N VAL A 384 4.37 -16.17 5.63
CA VAL A 384 4.69 -15.32 4.48
C VAL A 384 3.46 -14.94 3.69
N ALA A 385 3.43 -13.74 3.13
CA ALA A 385 2.45 -13.32 2.14
C ALA A 385 3.04 -13.56 0.75
N LEU A 386 2.33 -14.34 -0.07
CA LEU A 386 2.77 -14.66 -1.43
C LEU A 386 2.52 -13.46 -2.34
N ALA A 387 3.58 -12.98 -2.99
CA ALA A 387 3.51 -11.91 -3.98
C ALA A 387 3.18 -12.48 -5.37
N VAL A 388 2.06 -13.21 -5.45
CA VAL A 388 1.54 -13.80 -6.69
C VAL A 388 0.29 -13.06 -7.13
N ALA A 389 0.12 -12.89 -8.43
CA ALA A 389 -1.17 -12.47 -8.96
C ALA A 389 -2.20 -13.55 -8.64
N ALA A 390 -3.24 -13.18 -7.88
CA ALA A 390 -4.36 -14.04 -7.57
C ALA A 390 -5.63 -13.37 -8.06
N ALA A 391 -6.41 -14.10 -8.87
CA ALA A 391 -7.75 -13.67 -9.22
C ALA A 391 -8.67 -13.90 -8.01
N LEU A 392 -9.58 -12.98 -7.78
CA LEU A 392 -10.65 -13.17 -6.81
C LEU A 392 -11.83 -13.82 -7.52
N VAL A 393 -12.20 -15.02 -7.10
CA VAL A 393 -13.34 -15.76 -7.64
C VAL A 393 -14.45 -15.77 -6.60
N VAL A 394 -15.63 -15.29 -6.97
CA VAL A 394 -16.80 -15.25 -6.11
C VAL A 394 -17.94 -15.97 -6.80
N ASP A 395 -18.40 -17.05 -6.18
CA ASP A 395 -19.58 -17.76 -6.63
C ASP A 395 -20.81 -17.21 -5.91
N PHE A 396 -21.82 -16.83 -6.70
CA PHE A 396 -23.16 -16.46 -6.24
C PHE A 396 -24.12 -17.57 -6.63
N ASP A 397 -24.62 -18.30 -5.66
CA ASP A 397 -25.69 -19.28 -5.85
C ASP A 397 -27.04 -18.49 -5.81
N LEU A 398 -27.72 -18.35 -6.96
CA LEU A 398 -29.04 -17.72 -7.07
C LEU A 398 -30.14 -18.77 -7.12
N SER A 399 -31.29 -18.47 -6.51
CA SER A 399 -32.52 -19.25 -6.65
C SER A 399 -33.73 -18.36 -6.80
N TRP A 400 -34.74 -18.83 -7.54
CA TRP A 400 -35.96 -18.06 -7.81
C TRP A 400 -37.21 -18.93 -7.77
N SER A 401 -38.33 -18.29 -7.45
CA SER A 401 -39.67 -18.88 -7.50
C SER A 401 -40.34 -18.55 -8.83
N GLN A 402 -40.84 -19.57 -9.54
CA GLN A 402 -41.72 -19.33 -10.68
C GLN A 402 -43.05 -18.75 -10.18
N ARG A 403 -43.42 -17.56 -10.64
CA ARG A 403 -44.79 -17.10 -10.48
C ARG A 403 -45.67 -17.98 -11.35
N ARG A 404 -46.40 -18.89 -10.70
CA ARG A 404 -47.45 -19.68 -11.36
C ARG A 404 -48.49 -18.68 -11.88
N ALA A 405 -48.60 -18.53 -13.20
CA ALA A 405 -49.70 -17.79 -13.80
C ALA A 405 -50.99 -18.50 -13.37
N LEU A 406 -51.84 -17.83 -12.58
CA LEU A 406 -53.18 -18.31 -12.31
C LEU A 406 -53.89 -18.41 -13.67
N PRO A 407 -54.44 -19.59 -14.05
CA PRO A 407 -55.15 -19.69 -15.31
C PRO A 407 -56.33 -18.72 -15.30
N HIS A 408 -56.40 -17.87 -16.33
CA HIS A 408 -57.53 -17.00 -16.58
C HIS A 408 -58.81 -17.83 -16.53
N ARG A 409 -59.64 -17.63 -15.49
CA ARG A 409 -61.02 -18.10 -15.51
C ARG A 409 -61.75 -17.35 -16.61
N SER A 410 -61.92 -18.00 -17.75
CA SER A 410 -62.80 -17.55 -18.82
C SER A 410 -64.21 -17.41 -18.25
N ARG A 411 -64.69 -16.17 -18.24
CA ARG A 411 -66.05 -15.83 -17.85
C ARG A 411 -66.97 -16.32 -18.98
N ARG A 412 -67.71 -17.41 -18.77
CA ARG A 412 -68.78 -17.86 -19.69
C ARG A 412 -69.79 -16.71 -19.89
N PRO A 413 -70.25 -16.42 -21.12
CA PRO A 413 -71.32 -15.47 -21.34
C PRO A 413 -72.64 -16.08 -20.87
N ARG A 414 -73.39 -15.36 -20.03
CA ARG A 414 -74.79 -15.67 -19.72
C ARG A 414 -75.63 -15.27 -20.94
N SER A 415 -76.22 -16.25 -21.62
CA SER A 415 -77.30 -16.00 -22.58
C SER A 415 -78.53 -15.50 -21.83
N GLY A 416 -78.84 -14.21 -21.99
CA GLY A 416 -80.15 -13.66 -21.67
C GLY A 416 -81.01 -13.74 -22.92
N ALA A 417 -81.84 -14.78 -23.03
CA ALA A 417 -82.96 -14.81 -23.96
C ALA A 417 -84.22 -14.37 -23.20
N ARG A 418 -84.75 -13.20 -23.56
CA ARG A 418 -86.14 -12.79 -23.34
C ARG A 418 -86.51 -11.87 -24.50
N SER A 419 -87.54 -12.25 -25.26
CA SER A 419 -88.81 -11.50 -25.33
C SER A 419 -89.76 -12.07 -26.38
N ALA A 420 -91.06 -11.95 -26.04
CA ALA A 420 -92.28 -12.18 -26.82
C ALA A 420 -92.70 -13.64 -27.03
#